data_AF-A0A182Y0M8-F1
#
_entry.id   AF-A0A182Y0M8-F1
#
_cell.length_a   1.000
_cell.length_b   1.000
_cell.length_c   1.000
_cell.angle_alpha   90.00
_cell.angle_beta   90.00
_cell.angle_gamma   90.00
#
_symmetry.space_group_name_H-M   'P 1'
#
loop_
_entity.id
_entity.type
_entity.pdbx_description
1 polymer ?
#
loop_
_entity_poly.entity_id
_entity_poly.type
_entity_poly.pdbx_seq_one_letter_code
_entity_poly.pdbx_strand_id
1 'polypeptide(L)'
;MRASLVRFAKMVVKHKVTGYEEFTKLAESLESSGEPVNILFTGSKDENGESWCPYCVKAAPVVTKALDSAPEKSHFITVEIERPFWKDLNCPYRKDPRTHLVFLPTLLRWRSPQRLDGSQCANADLVEMLFQDED
;
A
#
# COMPACT_ATOMS: atom_id res chain seq x y z
N MET A 1 -33.33 -21.16 -17.77
CA MET A 1 -32.94 -19.81 -18.23
C MET A 1 -31.86 -19.28 -17.30
N ARG A 2 -30.74 -18.84 -17.85
CA ARG A 2 -29.52 -18.44 -17.12
C ARG A 2 -29.80 -17.20 -16.27
N ALA A 3 -29.71 -17.33 -14.95
CA ALA A 3 -29.48 -16.18 -14.09
C ALA A 3 -28.03 -15.73 -14.31
N SER A 4 -27.82 -14.74 -15.17
CA SER A 4 -26.59 -13.97 -15.18
C SER A 4 -26.55 -13.15 -13.88
N LEU A 5 -26.08 -13.78 -12.81
CA LEU A 5 -25.52 -13.06 -11.68
C LEU A 5 -24.30 -12.31 -12.23
N VAL A 6 -24.46 -11.01 -12.43
CA VAL A 6 -23.33 -10.10 -12.53
C VAL A 6 -22.56 -10.30 -11.24
N ARG A 7 -21.48 -11.09 -11.27
CA ARG A 7 -20.47 -11.05 -10.22
C ARG A 7 -20.00 -9.60 -10.19
N PHE A 8 -20.41 -8.85 -9.16
CA PHE A 8 -19.69 -7.64 -8.82
C PHE A 8 -18.25 -8.08 -8.64
N ALA A 9 -17.37 -7.63 -9.54
CA ALA A 9 -15.99 -8.07 -9.52
C ALA A 9 -15.40 -7.79 -8.14
N LYS A 10 -14.56 -8.70 -7.63
CA LYS A 10 -13.71 -8.50 -6.46
C LYS A 10 -12.82 -7.28 -6.69
N MET A 11 -13.33 -6.07 -6.45
CA MET A 11 -12.63 -4.85 -6.80
C MET A 11 -12.09 -4.18 -5.55
N VAL A 12 -10.77 -4.28 -5.39
CA VAL A 12 -10.01 -3.43 -4.49
C VAL A 12 -10.09 -1.99 -5.01
N VAL A 13 -10.48 -1.05 -4.15
CA VAL A 13 -10.49 0.36 -4.49
C VAL A 13 -9.07 0.90 -4.35
N LYS A 14 -8.43 1.19 -5.49
CA LYS A 14 -7.04 1.66 -5.54
C LYS A 14 -6.98 3.18 -5.49
N HIS A 15 -6.15 3.69 -4.60
CA HIS A 15 -5.85 5.11 -4.43
C HIS A 15 -4.37 5.36 -4.68
N LYS A 16 -4.05 6.52 -5.23
CA LYS A 16 -2.67 6.98 -5.39
C LYS A 16 -2.55 8.39 -4.85
N VAL A 17 -1.57 8.62 -3.98
CA VAL A 17 -1.29 9.93 -3.38
C VAL A 17 0.21 10.19 -3.34
N THR A 18 0.55 11.46 -3.37
CA THR A 18 1.89 12.01 -3.22
C THR A 18 1.81 13.08 -2.15
N GLY A 19 2.74 13.07 -1.19
CA GLY A 19 2.72 14.02 -0.08
C GLY A 19 2.08 13.47 1.19
N TYR A 20 2.60 13.93 2.32
CA TYR A 20 2.25 13.42 3.65
C TYR A 20 0.86 13.88 4.10
N GLU A 21 0.47 15.11 3.78
CA GLU A 21 -0.82 15.68 4.18
C GLU A 21 -1.97 14.98 3.44
N GLU A 22 -1.82 14.78 2.14
CA GLU A 22 -2.76 14.09 1.26
C GLU A 22 -2.92 12.62 1.67
N PHE A 23 -1.80 11.95 1.95
CA PHE A 23 -1.81 10.61 2.53
C PHE A 23 -2.61 10.56 3.83
N THR A 24 -2.29 11.45 4.78
CA THR A 24 -2.91 11.44 6.11
C THR A 24 -4.40 11.65 6.01
N LYS A 25 -4.82 12.67 5.25
CA LYS A 25 -6.24 12.98 5.02
C LYS A 25 -6.99 11.81 4.38
N LEU A 26 -6.39 11.16 3.38
CA LEU A 26 -7.01 10.02 2.72
C LEU A 26 -7.14 8.83 3.69
N ALA A 27 -6.05 8.44 4.35
CA ALA A 27 -6.04 7.31 5.28
C ALA A 27 -7.07 7.49 6.40
N GLU A 28 -7.14 8.69 6.98
CA GLU A 28 -8.13 9.05 8.02
C GLU A 28 -9.56 9.05 7.49
N SER A 29 -9.79 9.51 6.26
CA SER A 29 -11.14 9.46 5.66
C SER A 29 -11.63 8.02 5.45
N LEU A 30 -10.74 7.12 5.03
CA LEU A 30 -11.06 5.72 4.77
C LEU A 30 -11.18 4.90 6.05
N GLU A 31 -10.50 5.30 7.13
CA GLU A 31 -10.64 4.67 8.46
C GLU A 31 -12.10 4.65 8.94
N SER A 32 -12.89 5.69 8.60
CA SER A 32 -14.30 5.77 8.98
C SER A 32 -15.23 4.79 8.26
N SER A 33 -14.76 4.13 7.19
CA SER A 33 -15.57 3.19 6.40
C SER A 33 -15.75 1.83 7.07
N GLY A 34 -14.84 1.46 8.00
CA GLY A 34 -14.76 0.11 8.55
C GLY A 34 -14.26 -0.95 7.55
N GLU A 35 -13.88 -0.55 6.35
CA GLU A 35 -13.32 -1.42 5.32
C GLU A 35 -11.79 -1.56 5.50
N PRO A 36 -11.20 -2.73 5.17
CA PRO A 36 -9.75 -2.92 5.29
C PRO A 36 -8.97 -1.92 4.44
N VAL A 37 -8.00 -1.22 5.04
CA VAL A 37 -7.13 -0.27 4.33
C VAL A 37 -5.69 -0.75 4.36
N ASN A 38 -5.17 -1.12 3.20
CA ASN A 38 -3.76 -1.48 3.01
C ASN A 38 -3.00 -0.32 2.37
N ILE A 39 -1.79 -0.03 2.86
CA ILE A 39 -1.01 1.13 2.44
C ILE A 39 0.39 0.69 2.03
N LEU A 40 0.74 0.96 0.78
CA LEU A 40 2.09 0.77 0.24
C LEU A 40 2.80 2.12 0.16
N PHE A 41 3.81 2.32 0.98
CA PHE A 41 4.76 3.42 0.83
C PHE A 41 5.88 2.99 -0.12
N THR A 42 6.09 3.76 -1.17
CA THR A 42 7.03 3.43 -2.24
C THR A 42 7.77 4.67 -2.75
N GLY A 43 8.94 4.46 -3.35
CA GLY A 43 9.63 5.55 -4.04
C GLY A 43 8.82 6.03 -5.24
N SER A 44 8.70 7.34 -5.40
CA SER A 44 8.11 7.95 -6.60
C SER A 44 8.74 7.42 -7.89
N LYS A 45 7.95 7.47 -8.96
CA LYS A 45 8.34 6.98 -10.28
C LYS A 45 8.77 8.13 -11.18
N ASP A 46 9.71 7.86 -12.08
CA ASP A 46 10.07 8.77 -13.16
C ASP A 46 9.05 8.72 -14.32
N GLU A 47 9.35 9.42 -15.42
CA GLU A 47 8.53 9.47 -16.63
C GLU A 47 8.37 8.10 -17.30
N ASN A 48 9.29 7.16 -17.06
CA ASN A 48 9.23 5.78 -17.57
C ASN A 48 8.42 4.86 -16.63
N GLY A 49 7.95 5.36 -15.50
CA GLY A 49 7.23 4.59 -14.50
C GLY A 49 8.14 3.78 -13.58
N GLU A 50 9.46 4.01 -13.60
CA GLU A 50 10.43 3.32 -12.75
C GLU A 50 10.66 4.07 -11.44
N SER A 51 10.64 3.34 -10.33
CA SER A 51 10.92 3.91 -9.01
C SER A 51 12.41 4.12 -8.84
N TRP A 52 12.81 5.25 -8.24
CA TRP A 52 14.21 5.48 -7.85
C TRP A 52 14.72 4.47 -6.80
N CYS A 53 13.81 3.73 -6.15
CA CYS A 53 14.13 2.72 -5.16
C CYS A 53 14.16 1.31 -5.80
N PRO A 54 15.31 0.61 -5.83
CA PRO A 54 15.41 -0.70 -6.47
C PRO A 54 14.59 -1.79 -5.76
N TYR A 55 14.38 -1.68 -4.45
CA TYR A 55 13.49 -2.60 -3.72
C TYR A 55 12.01 -2.38 -4.10
N CYS A 56 11.61 -1.12 -4.33
CA CYS A 56 10.27 -0.79 -4.81
C CYS A 56 10.00 -1.37 -6.20
N VAL A 57 10.99 -1.30 -7.11
CA VAL A 57 10.89 -1.91 -8.46
C VAL A 57 10.65 -3.42 -8.35
N LYS A 58 11.36 -4.11 -7.46
CA LYS A 58 11.20 -5.57 -7.25
C LYS A 58 9.85 -5.94 -6.61
N ALA A 59 9.37 -5.14 -5.65
CA ALA A 59 8.12 -5.40 -4.95
C ALA A 59 6.87 -5.08 -5.78
N ALA A 60 6.93 -4.07 -6.66
CA ALA A 60 5.77 -3.59 -7.43
C ALA A 60 4.99 -4.70 -8.17
N PRO A 61 5.60 -5.61 -8.95
CA PRO A 61 4.84 -6.67 -9.63
C PRO A 61 4.25 -7.68 -8.64
N VAL A 62 4.93 -7.95 -7.53
CA VAL A 62 4.47 -8.89 -6.49
C VAL A 62 3.24 -8.34 -5.79
N VAL A 63 3.31 -7.11 -5.29
CA VAL A 63 2.19 -6.44 -4.61
C VAL A 63 1.00 -6.27 -5.56
N THR A 64 1.25 -5.85 -6.80
CA THR A 64 0.18 -5.65 -7.78
C THR A 64 -0.58 -6.94 -8.07
N LYS A 65 0.14 -8.08 -8.20
CA LYS A 65 -0.46 -9.39 -8.43
C LYS A 65 -1.23 -9.88 -7.19
N ALA A 66 -0.65 -9.72 -6.01
CA ALA A 66 -1.27 -10.17 -4.77
C ALA A 66 -2.58 -9.42 -4.44
N LEU A 67 -2.79 -8.21 -4.97
CA LEU A 67 -4.07 -7.50 -4.82
C LEU A 67 -5.27 -8.27 -5.39
N ASP A 68 -5.06 -9.21 -6.32
CA ASP A 68 -6.13 -10.07 -6.84
C ASP A 68 -6.70 -11.02 -5.76
N SER A 69 -5.95 -11.24 -4.67
CA SER A 69 -6.36 -12.07 -3.54
C SER A 69 -6.95 -11.28 -2.37
N ALA A 70 -6.92 -9.96 -2.42
CA ALA A 70 -7.42 -9.10 -1.35
C ALA A 70 -8.96 -9.19 -1.18
N PRO A 71 -9.48 -8.96 0.04
CA PRO A 71 -10.90 -8.96 0.34
C PRO A 71 -11.71 -8.00 -0.54
N GLU A 72 -12.97 -8.37 -0.77
CA GLU A 72 -13.92 -7.47 -1.41
C GLU A 72 -14.10 -6.20 -0.58
N LYS A 73 -14.28 -5.06 -1.24
CA LYS A 73 -14.44 -3.75 -0.58
C LYS A 73 -13.27 -3.44 0.36
N SER A 74 -12.06 -3.69 -0.10
CA SER A 74 -10.85 -3.21 0.55
C SER A 74 -10.27 -2.01 -0.20
N HIS A 75 -9.58 -1.15 0.53
CA HIS A 75 -8.85 -0.02 -0.01
C HIS A 75 -7.36 -0.33 -0.09
N PHE A 76 -6.74 0.07 -1.19
CA PHE A 76 -5.30 0.01 -1.35
C PHE A 76 -4.75 1.38 -1.71
N ILE A 77 -3.94 1.97 -0.82
CA ILE A 77 -3.33 3.28 -1.01
C ILE A 77 -1.87 3.10 -1.41
N THR A 78 -1.49 3.63 -2.58
CA THR A 78 -0.09 3.80 -2.96
C THR A 78 0.36 5.22 -2.62
N VAL A 79 1.34 5.33 -1.72
CA VAL A 79 1.95 6.60 -1.31
C VAL A 79 3.33 6.71 -1.97
N GLU A 80 3.46 7.61 -2.93
CA GLU A 80 4.73 7.87 -3.61
C GLU A 80 5.55 8.94 -2.88
N ILE A 81 6.79 8.58 -2.53
CA ILE A 81 7.71 9.42 -1.78
C ILE A 81 8.92 9.75 -2.64
N GLU A 82 9.21 11.04 -2.79
CA GLU A 82 10.38 11.51 -3.54
C GLU A 82 11.68 11.19 -2.81
N ARG A 83 12.74 10.91 -3.58
CA ARG A 83 14.05 10.53 -3.03
C ARG A 83 14.66 11.58 -2.09
N PRO A 84 14.64 12.90 -2.40
CA PRO A 84 15.19 13.91 -1.50
C PRO A 84 14.41 13.97 -0.18
N PHE A 85 13.07 13.90 -0.26
CA PHE A 85 12.20 13.90 0.90
C PHE A 85 12.43 12.66 1.81
N TRP A 86 12.58 11.48 1.22
CA TRP A 86 12.87 10.26 1.97
C TRP A 86 14.23 10.27 2.69
N LYS A 87 15.24 10.93 2.09
CA LYS A 87 16.59 11.04 2.66
C LYS A 87 16.66 11.96 3.87
N ASP A 88 15.70 12.88 4.03
CA ASP A 88 15.62 13.70 5.22
C ASP A 88 15.29 12.83 6.44
N LEU A 89 16.13 12.90 7.47
CA LEU A 89 15.88 12.21 8.75
C LEU A 89 14.67 12.79 9.49
N ASN A 90 14.30 14.03 9.18
CA ASN A 90 13.10 14.68 9.68
C ASN A 90 11.83 14.35 8.88
N CYS A 91 11.94 13.49 7.86
CA CYS A 91 10.82 13.02 7.06
C CYS A 91 9.66 12.56 7.98
N PRO A 92 8.45 13.16 7.87
CA PRO A 92 7.36 12.93 8.81
C PRO A 92 6.91 11.48 8.83
N TYR A 93 7.00 10.74 7.71
CA TYR A 93 6.70 9.30 7.68
C TYR A 93 7.57 8.47 8.63
N ARG A 94 8.80 8.92 8.93
CA ARG A 94 9.70 8.26 9.90
C ARG A 94 9.29 8.53 11.34
N LYS A 95 8.77 9.73 11.60
CA LYS A 95 8.44 10.23 12.94
C LYS A 95 7.01 9.95 13.37
N ASP A 96 6.09 9.81 12.42
CA ASP A 96 4.70 9.49 12.70
C ASP A 96 4.62 8.09 13.33
N PRO A 97 4.13 7.94 14.58
CA PRO A 97 4.02 6.64 15.23
C PRO A 97 3.04 5.68 14.54
N ARG A 98 2.16 6.18 13.67
CA ARG A 98 1.22 5.36 12.88
C ARG A 98 1.90 4.64 11.73
N THR A 99 2.97 5.22 11.16
CA THR A 99 3.70 4.65 10.02
C THR A 99 5.08 4.14 10.42
N HIS A 100 5.83 4.95 11.18
CA HIS A 100 7.18 4.69 11.67
C HIS A 100 8.07 4.06 10.58
N LEU A 101 8.15 4.71 9.42
CA LEU A 101 8.84 4.13 8.26
C LEU A 101 10.35 4.12 8.47
N VAL A 102 10.93 2.92 8.46
CA VAL A 102 12.38 2.71 8.50
C VAL A 102 12.92 2.42 7.10
N PHE A 103 12.17 1.69 6.28
CA PHE A 103 12.55 1.23 4.95
C PHE A 103 11.53 1.65 3.88
N LEU A 104 11.94 1.59 2.61
CA LEU A 104 11.04 1.56 1.47
C LEU A 104 11.40 0.35 0.59
N PRO A 105 10.41 -0.35 0.01
CA PRO A 105 8.98 -0.17 0.23
C PRO A 105 8.54 -0.66 1.62
N THR A 106 7.41 -0.16 2.10
CA THR A 106 6.71 -0.70 3.28
C THR A 106 5.25 -0.91 2.91
N LEU A 107 4.74 -2.13 3.11
CA LEU A 107 3.32 -2.45 3.01
C LEU A 107 2.79 -2.66 4.43
N LEU A 108 1.76 -1.92 4.84
CA LEU A 108 1.14 -2.11 6.15
C LEU A 108 -0.38 -2.08 6.07
N ARG A 109 -1.03 -2.73 7.04
CA ARG A 109 -2.46 -2.61 7.30
C ARG A 109 -2.68 -1.41 8.21
N TRP A 110 -3.52 -0.46 7.79
CA TRP A 110 -3.78 0.75 8.58
C TRP A 110 -4.41 0.38 9.92
N ARG A 111 -3.92 0.99 11.02
CA ARG A 111 -4.35 0.73 12.42
C ARG A 111 -4.17 -0.71 12.91
N SER A 112 -3.35 -1.51 12.24
CA SER A 112 -2.98 -2.87 12.66
C SER A 112 -1.45 -2.99 12.78
N PRO A 113 -0.92 -3.89 13.64
CA PRO A 113 0.52 -4.15 13.71
C PRO A 113 1.07 -4.87 12.45
N GLN A 114 0.22 -5.40 11.59
CA GLN A 114 0.62 -6.14 10.39
C GLN A 114 1.34 -5.25 9.38
N ARG A 115 2.58 -5.61 9.04
CA ARG A 115 3.41 -4.91 8.05
C ARG A 115 4.50 -5.80 7.46
N LEU A 116 4.97 -5.40 6.29
CA LEU A 116 6.11 -5.96 5.58
C LEU A 116 7.03 -4.80 5.18
N ASP A 117 8.33 -4.96 5.40
CA ASP A 117 9.33 -3.93 5.11
C ASP A 117 10.38 -4.43 4.11
N GLY A 118 10.82 -3.54 3.21
CA GLY A 118 11.92 -3.76 2.30
C GLY A 118 11.71 -4.96 1.37
N SER A 119 12.55 -6.00 1.52
CA SER A 119 12.51 -7.20 0.70
C SER A 119 11.30 -8.10 0.98
N GLN A 120 10.66 -7.98 2.14
CA GLN A 120 9.46 -8.77 2.46
C GLN A 120 8.30 -8.41 1.51
N CYS A 121 8.23 -7.16 1.05
CA CYS A 121 7.26 -6.71 0.05
C CYS A 121 7.44 -7.37 -1.33
N ALA A 122 8.56 -8.05 -1.57
CA ALA A 122 8.81 -8.82 -2.78
C ALA A 122 8.60 -10.34 -2.60
N ASN A 123 8.11 -10.77 -1.44
CA ASN A 123 7.73 -12.15 -1.19
C ASN A 123 6.21 -12.31 -1.39
N ALA A 124 5.82 -13.06 -2.42
CA ALA A 124 4.41 -13.23 -2.78
C ALA A 124 3.57 -13.82 -1.64
N ASP A 125 4.07 -14.87 -0.98
CA ASP A 125 3.34 -15.55 0.09
C ASP A 125 3.08 -14.61 1.25
N LEU A 126 4.07 -13.82 1.67
CA LEU A 126 3.90 -12.85 2.77
C LEU A 126 2.90 -11.74 2.40
N VAL A 127 2.96 -11.24 1.18
CA VAL A 127 2.06 -10.16 0.73
C VAL A 127 0.63 -10.69 0.60
N GLU A 128 0.44 -11.90 0.06
CA GLU A 128 -0.87 -12.54 -0.04
C GLU A 128 -1.45 -12.81 1.35
N MET A 129 -0.64 -13.30 2.30
CA MET A 129 -1.06 -13.49 3.69
C MET A 129 -1.52 -12.17 4.32
N LEU A 130 -0.76 -11.07 4.16
CA LEU A 130 -1.14 -9.76 4.70
C LEU A 130 -2.45 -9.25 4.09
N PHE A 131 -2.71 -9.51 2.81
CA PHE A 131 -3.97 -9.09 2.19
C PHE A 131 -5.15 -9.95 2.63
N GLN A 132 -4.96 -11.26 2.78
CA GLN A 132 -6.03 -12.20 3.13
C GLN A 132 -6.40 -12.21 4.62
N ASP A 133 -5.51 -11.74 5.50
CA ASP A 133 -5.81 -11.71 6.93
C ASP A 133 -7.01 -10.79 7.21
N GLU A 134 -8.05 -11.42 7.75
CA GLU A 134 -9.20 -10.81 8.41
C GLU A 134 -8.83 -10.75 9.91
N ASP A 135 -8.77 -9.55 10.48
CA ASP A 135 -8.51 -9.36 11.92
C ASP A 135 -9.60 -10.03 12.79
#